data_AF-A0A1B8EQ99-F1
#
_entry.id   AF-A0A1B8EQ99-F1
#
_cell.length_a   1.000
_cell.length_b   1.000
_cell.length_c   1.000
_cell.angle_alpha   90.00
_cell.angle_beta   90.00
_cell.angle_gamma   90.00
#
_symmetry.space_group_name_H-M   'P 1'
#
loop_
_entity.id
_entity.type
_entity.pdbx_description
1 polymer ?
#
loop_
_entity_poly.entity_id
_entity_poly.type
_entity_poly.pdbx_seq_one_letter_code
_entity_poly.pdbx_strand_id
1 'polypeptide(L)'
;MASLPAVTDGLLAAGFPRPSSQWLSSLISGVRGSNTPQTVLLATAKHRLVLLDLTTPSLLDASAVSLPPSLSEPAVKERKVAQSVLVQVLAVEDMSKSRWEQIELIEAMERGEKTKGREIIRDVPGEEGENGVRVGAPLVGLKGGPHKLLLEDWKGQRVYGMEIVGVPKVDLGMSIGTKILLKGVTVARGMVLLEPATTVVLGGKIDALHEVWIKDRKKILKEAIESIQ
;
A
#
# COMPACT_ATOMS: atom_id res chain seq x y z
N MET A 1 7.50 -14.44 31.21
CA MET A 1 8.12 -13.44 30.32
C MET A 1 7.93 -13.88 28.88
N ALA A 2 7.41 -13.02 28.00
CA ALA A 2 7.30 -13.35 26.59
C ALA A 2 8.71 -13.42 25.97
N SER A 3 9.01 -14.50 25.25
CA SER A 3 10.31 -14.70 24.64
C SER A 3 10.31 -14.17 23.20
N LEU A 4 11.47 -13.69 22.74
CA LEU A 4 11.71 -13.27 21.34
C LEU A 4 11.24 -14.32 20.31
N PRO A 5 11.52 -15.63 20.49
CA PRO A 5 11.03 -16.66 19.59
C PRO A 5 9.50 -16.68 19.49
N ALA A 6 8.80 -16.58 20.61
CA ALA A 6 7.35 -16.71 20.64
C ALA A 6 6.63 -15.54 19.92
N VAL A 7 7.20 -14.33 19.97
CA VAL A 7 6.69 -13.19 19.19
C VAL A 7 7.03 -13.37 17.70
N THR A 8 8.23 -13.86 17.39
CA THR A 8 8.66 -14.14 16.01
C THR A 8 7.75 -15.17 15.34
N ASP A 9 7.49 -16.29 16.01
CA ASP A 9 6.64 -17.37 15.48
C ASP A 9 5.20 -16.87 15.25
N GLY A 10 4.68 -16.04 16.17
CA GLY A 10 3.38 -15.41 16.02
C GLY A 10 3.28 -14.44 14.83
N LEU A 11 4.38 -13.78 14.47
CA LEU A 11 4.46 -12.90 13.29
C LEU A 11 4.54 -13.72 12.00
N LEU A 12 5.38 -14.76 11.98
CA LEU A 12 5.49 -15.69 10.85
C LEU A 12 4.16 -16.40 10.57
N ALA A 13 3.47 -16.87 11.60
CA ALA A 13 2.14 -17.48 11.48
C ALA A 13 1.08 -16.49 10.95
N ALA A 14 1.27 -15.19 11.18
CA ALA A 14 0.42 -14.14 10.61
C ALA A 14 0.84 -13.70 9.20
N GLY A 15 1.87 -14.32 8.62
CA GLY A 15 2.37 -14.05 7.27
C GLY A 15 3.31 -12.85 7.16
N PHE A 16 3.78 -12.30 8.28
CA PHE A 16 4.85 -11.29 8.26
C PHE A 16 6.21 -11.97 8.04
N PRO A 17 7.15 -11.31 7.35
CA PRO A 17 8.53 -11.79 7.26
C PRO A 17 9.20 -11.76 8.62
N ARG A 18 10.27 -12.55 8.79
CA ARG A 18 11.06 -12.58 10.03
C ARG A 18 11.65 -11.19 10.31
N PRO A 19 11.24 -10.51 11.40
CA PRO A 19 11.87 -9.26 11.80
C PRO A 19 13.29 -9.51 12.34
N SER A 20 14.12 -8.47 12.37
CA SER A 20 15.43 -8.58 13.01
C SER A 20 15.29 -8.75 14.53
N SER A 21 16.24 -9.45 15.14
CA SER A 21 16.32 -9.62 16.59
C SER A 21 16.50 -8.27 17.30
N GLN A 22 17.22 -7.33 16.68
CA GLN A 22 17.43 -5.99 17.21
C GLN A 22 16.12 -5.18 17.27
N TRP A 23 15.33 -5.19 16.19
CA TRP A 23 14.05 -4.48 16.16
C TRP A 23 13.07 -5.05 17.18
N LEU A 24 12.96 -6.38 17.27
CA LEU A 24 12.09 -7.03 18.27
C LEU A 24 12.54 -6.75 19.70
N SER A 25 13.85 -6.78 19.98
CA SER A 25 14.38 -6.52 21.32
C SER A 25 14.12 -5.06 21.74
N SER A 26 14.29 -4.11 20.82
CA SER A 26 13.94 -2.71 21.03
C SER A 26 12.44 -2.52 21.29
N LEU A 27 11.59 -3.23 20.53
CA LEU A 27 10.15 -3.20 20.73
C LEU A 27 9.76 -3.70 22.12
N ILE A 28 10.24 -4.88 22.50
CA ILE A 28 9.91 -5.51 23.80
C ILE A 28 10.41 -4.65 24.96
N SER A 29 11.63 -4.10 24.86
CA SER A 29 12.20 -3.22 25.89
C SER A 29 11.47 -1.89 26.00
N GLY A 30 10.93 -1.37 24.90
CA GLY A 30 10.17 -0.12 24.87
C GLY A 30 8.74 -0.24 25.37
N VAL A 31 8.20 -1.47 25.50
CA VAL A 31 6.87 -1.67 26.10
C VAL A 31 6.97 -1.55 27.62
N ARG A 32 6.34 -0.53 28.18
CA ARG A 32 6.35 -0.27 29.62
C ARG A 32 5.57 -1.36 30.35
N GLY A 33 6.25 -2.11 31.21
CA GLY A 33 5.62 -3.09 32.11
C GLY A 33 6.37 -4.42 32.13
N SER A 34 6.81 -4.83 33.32
CA SER A 34 7.59 -6.06 33.57
C SER A 34 6.85 -7.36 33.23
N ASN A 35 5.55 -7.31 32.93
CA ASN A 35 4.72 -8.48 32.64
C ASN A 35 3.70 -8.25 31.52
N THR A 36 4.11 -7.63 30.42
CA THR A 36 3.21 -7.47 29.27
C THR A 36 2.84 -8.83 28.66
N PRO A 37 1.55 -9.15 28.47
CA PRO A 37 1.13 -10.40 27.82
C PRO A 37 1.68 -10.53 26.39
N GLN A 38 2.01 -11.76 25.98
CA GLN A 38 2.55 -12.04 24.63
C GLN A 38 1.59 -11.61 23.52
N THR A 39 0.28 -11.73 23.73
CA THR A 39 -0.75 -11.29 22.77
C THR A 39 -0.68 -9.79 22.49
N VAL A 40 -0.43 -8.97 23.52
CA VAL A 40 -0.27 -7.52 23.41
C VAL A 40 1.02 -7.17 22.68
N LEU A 41 2.12 -7.87 22.97
CA LEU A 41 3.39 -7.69 22.26
C LEU A 41 3.26 -8.06 20.78
N LEU A 42 2.61 -9.18 20.47
CA LEU A 42 2.37 -9.60 19.10
C LEU A 42 1.48 -8.60 18.35
N ALA A 43 0.39 -8.14 18.97
CA ALA A 43 -0.49 -7.12 18.37
C ALA A 43 0.27 -5.80 18.12
N THR A 44 1.09 -5.38 19.08
CA THR A 44 1.93 -4.18 18.96
C THR A 44 2.97 -4.33 17.86
N ALA A 45 3.61 -5.49 17.75
CA ALA A 45 4.57 -5.79 16.68
C ALA A 45 3.91 -5.77 15.30
N LYS A 46 2.76 -6.42 15.14
CA LYS A 46 1.96 -6.38 13.89
C LYS A 46 1.61 -4.94 13.52
N HIS A 47 1.11 -4.17 14.49
CA HIS A 47 0.73 -2.79 14.27
C HIS A 47 1.94 -1.93 13.83
N ARG A 48 3.09 -2.06 14.49
CA ARG A 48 4.27 -1.28 14.12
C ARG A 48 4.78 -1.67 12.73
N LEU A 49 4.83 -2.95 12.40
CA LEU A 49 5.28 -3.41 11.08
C LEU A 49 4.43 -2.86 9.94
N VAL A 50 3.11 -2.75 10.10
CA VAL A 50 2.26 -2.20 9.03
C VAL A 50 2.46 -0.70 8.79
N LEU A 51 2.96 0.03 9.79
CA LEU A 51 3.22 1.48 9.69
C LEU A 51 4.64 1.84 9.23
N LEU A 52 5.59 0.91 9.31
CA LEU A 52 6.98 1.17 8.92
C LEU A 52 7.20 0.97 7.42
N ASP A 53 8.22 1.64 6.89
CA ASP A 53 8.74 1.35 5.55
C ASP A 53 9.51 0.01 5.57
N LEU A 54 9.12 -0.94 4.71
CA LEU A 54 9.76 -2.25 4.63
C LEU A 54 11.24 -2.16 4.25
N THR A 55 11.65 -1.09 3.58
CA THR A 55 13.04 -0.86 3.17
C THR A 55 13.90 -0.29 4.30
N THR A 56 13.30 -0.02 5.48
CA THR A 56 14.03 0.48 6.66
C THR A 56 15.18 -0.48 7.01
N PRO A 57 16.44 -0.01 7.06
CA PRO A 57 17.58 -0.85 7.38
C PRO A 57 17.40 -1.57 8.73
N SER A 58 17.82 -2.83 8.79
CA SER A 58 17.75 -3.67 10.00
C SER A 58 16.33 -3.89 10.54
N LEU A 59 15.27 -3.61 9.78
CA LEU A 59 13.89 -3.93 10.18
C LEU A 59 13.65 -5.45 10.11
N LEU A 60 14.06 -6.07 9.01
CA LEU A 60 13.89 -7.49 8.74
C LEU A 60 15.22 -8.23 8.74
N ASP A 61 15.16 -9.53 9.01
CA ASP A 61 16.32 -10.41 8.93
C ASP A 61 16.70 -10.69 7.46
N ALA A 62 17.99 -10.91 7.17
CA ALA A 62 18.46 -11.18 5.81
C ALA A 62 17.85 -12.46 5.20
N SER A 63 17.40 -13.40 6.05
CA SER A 63 16.68 -14.61 5.63
C SER A 63 15.20 -14.39 5.30
N ALA A 64 14.67 -13.18 5.47
CA ALA A 64 13.29 -12.86 5.14
C ALA A 64 13.01 -13.08 3.65
N VAL A 65 11.87 -13.70 3.36
CA VAL A 65 11.40 -13.93 1.99
C VAL A 65 11.23 -12.58 1.28
N SER A 66 11.70 -12.51 0.04
CA SER A 66 11.65 -11.35 -0.86
C SER A 66 11.10 -11.79 -2.22
N LEU A 67 10.78 -10.84 -3.08
CA LEU A 67 10.44 -11.12 -4.46
C LEU A 67 11.65 -11.77 -5.17
N PRO A 68 11.42 -12.71 -6.11
CA PRO A 68 12.49 -13.22 -6.95
C PRO A 68 13.08 -12.11 -7.83
N PRO A 69 14.41 -11.98 -8.01
CA PRO A 69 15.01 -10.86 -8.75
C PRO A 69 14.57 -10.77 -10.23
N SER A 70 14.27 -11.91 -10.85
CA SER A 70 13.83 -12.01 -12.25
C SER A 70 12.31 -11.82 -12.44
N LEU A 71 11.60 -11.26 -11.45
CA LEU A 71 10.13 -11.23 -11.47
C LEU A 71 9.57 -10.33 -12.57
N SER A 72 10.26 -9.23 -12.86
CA SER A 72 9.80 -8.18 -13.78
C SER A 72 10.18 -8.46 -15.24
N GLU A 73 10.67 -9.66 -15.57
CA GLU A 73 11.09 -10.03 -16.92
C GLU A 73 9.87 -10.21 -17.85
N PRO A 74 9.70 -9.36 -18.89
CA PRO A 74 8.53 -9.42 -19.76
C PRO A 74 8.57 -10.60 -20.75
N ALA A 75 9.74 -11.17 -20.98
CA ALA A 75 9.94 -12.33 -21.86
C ALA A 75 9.32 -13.62 -21.27
N VAL A 76 9.18 -13.69 -19.94
CA VAL A 76 8.56 -14.83 -19.27
C VAL A 76 7.05 -14.69 -19.39
N LYS A 77 6.41 -15.62 -20.11
CA LYS A 77 4.95 -15.64 -20.30
C LYS A 77 4.22 -15.61 -18.95
N GLU A 78 4.54 -16.58 -18.10
CA GLU A 78 3.96 -16.72 -16.76
C GLU A 78 4.89 -17.51 -15.84
N ARG A 79 4.82 -17.22 -14.54
CA ARG A 79 5.50 -17.96 -13.47
C ARG A 79 4.68 -17.85 -12.19
N LYS A 80 4.61 -18.93 -11.42
CA LYS A 80 4.05 -18.93 -10.07
C LYS A 80 5.12 -18.61 -9.02
N VAL A 81 4.84 -17.66 -8.13
CA VAL A 81 5.65 -17.38 -6.95
C VAL A 81 5.06 -18.16 -5.79
N ALA A 82 5.64 -19.31 -5.47
CA ALA A 82 5.10 -20.22 -4.46
C ALA A 82 5.15 -19.65 -3.04
N GLN A 83 6.20 -18.89 -2.72
CA GLN A 83 6.40 -18.33 -1.39
C GLN A 83 5.46 -17.15 -1.14
N SER A 84 5.06 -16.96 0.12
CA SER A 84 4.31 -15.77 0.51
C SER A 84 5.25 -14.60 0.71
N VAL A 85 4.99 -13.48 0.06
CA VAL A 85 5.86 -12.29 0.09
C VAL A 85 5.06 -11.10 0.59
N LEU A 86 5.60 -10.41 1.60
CA LEU A 86 5.05 -9.15 2.07
C LEU A 86 5.63 -8.01 1.23
N VAL A 87 4.75 -7.17 0.70
CA VAL A 87 5.10 -5.98 -0.08
C VAL A 87 4.38 -4.75 0.48
N GLN A 88 4.89 -3.57 0.14
CA GLN A 88 4.25 -2.29 0.39
C GLN A 88 3.81 -1.64 -0.93
N VAL A 89 2.69 -0.91 -0.89
CA VAL A 89 2.19 -0.16 -2.05
C VAL A 89 2.92 1.18 -2.14
N LEU A 90 3.50 1.48 -3.30
CA LEU A 90 4.13 2.77 -3.60
C LEU A 90 3.25 3.69 -4.45
N ALA A 91 2.39 3.11 -5.28
CA ALA A 91 1.46 3.86 -6.12
C ALA A 91 0.24 3.00 -6.49
N VAL A 92 -0.88 3.66 -6.75
CA VAL A 92 -2.10 3.06 -7.29
C VAL A 92 -2.60 3.92 -8.46
N GLU A 93 -3.00 3.26 -9.55
CA GLU A 93 -3.62 3.89 -10.71
C GLU A 93 -4.96 3.18 -11.00
N ASP A 94 -6.00 3.94 -11.30
CA ASP A 94 -7.26 3.42 -11.84
C ASP A 94 -7.14 3.33 -13.36
N MET A 95 -7.17 2.10 -13.89
CA MET A 95 -7.00 1.85 -15.33
C MET A 95 -8.31 2.01 -16.12
N SER A 96 -9.45 2.25 -15.46
CA SER A 96 -10.73 2.48 -16.12
C SER A 96 -10.97 3.93 -16.53
N LYS A 97 -10.24 4.86 -15.93
CA LYS A 97 -10.34 6.29 -16.21
C LYS A 97 -9.13 6.74 -17.01
N SER A 98 -9.35 7.67 -17.94
CA SER A 98 -8.23 8.29 -18.64
C SER A 98 -7.36 9.09 -17.67
N ARG A 99 -6.06 9.21 -17.96
CA ARG A 99 -5.17 10.07 -17.19
C ARG A 99 -5.63 11.53 -17.18
N TRP A 100 -6.22 11.98 -18.30
CA TRP A 100 -6.79 13.31 -18.44
C TRP A 100 -7.96 13.55 -17.47
N GLU A 101 -8.93 12.64 -17.44
CA GLU A 101 -10.07 12.70 -16.50
C GLU A 101 -9.58 12.74 -15.04
N GLN A 102 -8.54 11.96 -14.71
CA GLN A 102 -7.95 12.00 -13.37
C GLN A 102 -7.29 13.35 -13.06
N ILE A 103 -6.62 13.99 -14.02
CA ILE A 103 -6.04 15.33 -13.87
C ILE A 103 -7.13 16.37 -13.66
N GLU A 104 -8.20 16.34 -14.47
CA GLU A 104 -9.33 17.26 -14.35
C GLU A 104 -10.00 17.16 -12.97
N LEU A 105 -10.17 15.94 -12.46
CA LEU A 105 -10.69 15.72 -11.10
C LEU A 105 -9.79 16.34 -10.03
N ILE A 106 -8.46 16.19 -10.14
CA ILE A 106 -7.53 16.81 -9.21
C ILE A 106 -7.61 18.34 -9.30
N GLU A 107 -7.67 18.91 -10.50
CA GLU A 107 -7.78 20.35 -10.75
C GLU A 107 -9.11 20.94 -10.27
N ALA A 108 -10.21 20.20 -10.38
CA ALA A 108 -11.50 20.59 -9.81
C ALA A 108 -11.46 20.64 -8.27
N MET A 109 -10.84 19.63 -7.64
CA MET A 109 -10.66 19.60 -6.19
C MET A 109 -9.77 20.75 -5.69
N GLU A 110 -8.67 21.06 -6.38
CA GLU A 110 -7.78 22.19 -6.08
C GLU A 110 -8.53 23.54 -6.16
N ARG A 111 -9.49 23.66 -7.08
CA ARG A 111 -10.35 24.85 -7.25
C ARG A 111 -11.54 24.89 -6.28
N GLY A 112 -11.71 23.87 -5.43
CA GLY A 112 -12.84 23.78 -4.49
C GLY A 112 -14.18 23.46 -5.16
N GLU A 113 -14.18 22.95 -6.40
CA GLU A 113 -15.40 22.56 -7.10
C GLU A 113 -15.88 21.21 -6.55
N LYS A 114 -16.99 21.21 -5.81
CA LYS A 114 -17.63 19.98 -5.32
C LYS A 114 -18.68 19.54 -6.35
N THR A 115 -18.52 18.36 -6.91
CA THR A 115 -19.56 17.72 -7.72
C THR A 115 -20.46 16.87 -6.82
N LYS A 116 -21.71 17.32 -6.59
CA LYS A 116 -22.78 16.45 -6.08
C LYS A 116 -23.61 15.99 -7.28
N GLY A 117 -23.30 14.81 -7.82
CA GLY A 117 -24.02 14.26 -8.97
C GLY A 117 -23.63 14.94 -10.29
N ARG A 118 -24.61 15.36 -11.10
CA ARG A 118 -24.41 16.06 -12.39
C ARG A 118 -24.21 17.58 -12.28
N GLU A 119 -24.20 18.12 -11.06
CA GLU A 119 -24.17 19.56 -10.84
C GLU A 119 -22.87 20.00 -10.16
N ILE A 120 -22.22 21.00 -10.75
CA ILE A 120 -20.98 21.61 -10.25
C ILE A 120 -21.39 22.76 -9.32
N ILE A 121 -21.18 22.60 -8.01
CA ILE A 121 -21.44 23.67 -7.03
C ILE A 121 -20.10 24.36 -6.73
N ARG A 122 -20.04 25.66 -6.99
CA ARG A 122 -18.90 26.52 -6.71
C ARG A 122 -19.12 27.18 -5.35
N ASP A 123 -18.30 26.83 -4.35
CA ASP A 123 -18.35 27.49 -3.04
C ASP A 123 -17.89 28.95 -3.22
N VAL A 124 -18.83 29.88 -3.07
CA VAL A 124 -18.54 31.32 -2.96
C VAL A 124 -18.13 31.59 -1.50
N PRO A 125 -17.04 32.32 -1.23
CA PRO A 125 -16.59 32.58 0.13
C PRO A 125 -17.57 33.55 0.81
N GLY A 126 -18.37 33.07 1.76
CA GLY A 126 -19.30 33.94 2.49
C GLY A 126 -20.33 33.31 3.41
N GLU A 127 -20.48 31.98 3.50
CA GLU A 127 -21.42 31.37 4.45
C GLU A 127 -20.75 30.26 5.26
N GLU A 128 -20.52 30.56 6.54
CA GLU A 128 -20.09 29.61 7.57
C GLU A 128 -21.23 28.61 7.84
N GLY A 129 -21.22 27.50 7.11
CA GLY A 129 -21.98 26.31 7.44
C GLY A 129 -21.05 25.28 8.11
N GLU A 130 -21.29 25.00 9.39
CA GLU A 130 -20.61 24.00 10.20
C GLU A 130 -20.67 22.60 9.55
N ASN A 131 -19.71 22.30 8.70
CA ASN A 131 -19.23 20.96 8.39
C ASN A 131 -17.88 21.10 7.70
N GLY A 132 -16.83 21.28 8.50
CA GLY A 132 -15.45 21.28 8.06
C GLY A 132 -15.07 19.92 7.47
N VAL A 133 -15.42 19.70 6.20
CA VAL A 133 -14.87 18.59 5.41
C VAL A 133 -13.40 18.94 5.15
N ARG A 134 -12.53 18.17 5.81
CA ARG A 134 -11.08 18.28 5.70
C ARG A 134 -10.66 18.29 4.23
N VAL A 135 -9.76 19.22 3.88
CA VAL A 135 -8.91 19.13 2.68
C VAL A 135 -8.24 17.75 2.72
N GLY A 136 -8.58 16.88 1.77
CA GLY A 136 -8.19 15.45 1.80
C GLY A 136 -9.31 14.44 2.05
N ALA A 137 -10.60 14.81 1.98
CA ALA A 137 -11.69 13.83 1.91
C ALA A 137 -11.65 13.07 0.56
N PRO A 138 -11.91 11.76 0.58
CA PRO A 138 -11.04 10.85 -0.14
C PRO A 138 -11.64 10.40 -1.47
N LEU A 139 -10.81 9.93 -2.39
CA LEU A 139 -11.24 9.08 -3.53
C LEU A 139 -11.90 7.76 -3.08
N VAL A 140 -12.07 7.55 -1.77
CA VAL A 140 -12.83 6.49 -1.12
C VAL A 140 -14.28 6.58 -1.59
N GLY A 141 -14.69 5.58 -2.37
CA GLY A 141 -16.08 5.41 -2.81
C GLY A 141 -16.29 5.50 -4.32
N LEU A 142 -15.30 5.94 -5.10
CA LEU A 142 -15.30 5.64 -6.53
C LEU A 142 -14.96 4.15 -6.67
N LYS A 143 -15.98 3.29 -6.81
CA LYS A 143 -15.79 1.91 -7.28
C LYS A 143 -15.24 1.98 -8.72
N GLY A 144 -13.94 2.23 -8.84
CA GLY A 144 -13.18 2.29 -10.09
C GLY A 144 -12.89 0.89 -10.61
N GLY A 145 -12.44 0.82 -11.86
CA GLY A 145 -12.13 -0.43 -12.53
C GLY A 145 -10.79 -1.02 -12.09
N PRO A 146 -10.16 -1.89 -12.90
CA PRO A 146 -9.01 -2.65 -12.44
C PRO A 146 -7.89 -1.69 -12.04
N HIS A 147 -7.38 -1.86 -10.82
CA HIS A 147 -6.29 -1.03 -10.31
C HIS A 147 -4.94 -1.62 -10.68
N LYS A 148 -4.02 -0.74 -11.09
CA LYS A 148 -2.61 -1.05 -11.25
C LYS A 148 -1.86 -0.54 -10.02
N LEU A 149 -1.11 -1.42 -9.36
CA LEU A 149 -0.31 -1.09 -8.19
C LEU A 149 1.18 -1.13 -8.52
N LEU A 150 1.95 -0.19 -7.99
CA LEU A 150 3.40 -0.35 -7.86
C LEU A 150 3.69 -0.92 -6.46
N LEU A 151 4.29 -2.09 -6.42
CA LEU A 151 4.59 -2.84 -5.19
C LEU A 151 6.09 -2.88 -4.97
N GLU A 152 6.52 -2.82 -3.72
CA GLU A 152 7.92 -2.90 -3.31
C GLU A 152 8.09 -3.88 -2.15
N ASP A 153 9.08 -4.76 -2.22
CA ASP A 153 9.45 -5.63 -1.10
C ASP A 153 10.47 -4.97 -0.17
N TRP A 154 10.87 -5.68 0.88
CA TRP A 154 11.83 -5.15 1.85
C TRP A 154 13.25 -4.96 1.32
N LYS A 155 13.60 -5.59 0.20
CA LYS A 155 14.89 -5.37 -0.48
C LYS A 155 14.84 -4.17 -1.43
N GLY A 156 13.71 -3.47 -1.51
CA GLY A 156 13.50 -2.39 -2.46
C GLY A 156 13.22 -2.91 -3.88
N GLN A 157 12.96 -4.21 -4.06
CA GLN A 157 12.60 -4.73 -5.37
C GLN A 157 11.17 -4.32 -5.71
N ARG A 158 11.01 -3.68 -6.87
CA ARG A 158 9.73 -3.18 -7.36
C ARG A 158 9.12 -4.06 -8.44
N VAL A 159 7.81 -4.23 -8.39
CA VAL A 159 7.03 -4.92 -9.41
C VAL A 159 5.66 -4.26 -9.57
N TYR A 160 5.12 -4.27 -10.79
CA TYR A 160 3.74 -3.86 -11.01
C TYR A 160 2.79 -5.03 -10.70
N GLY A 161 1.69 -4.73 -10.03
CA GLY A 161 0.54 -5.61 -9.90
C GLY A 161 -0.64 -5.08 -10.70
N MET A 162 -1.42 -5.96 -11.30
CA MET A 162 -2.66 -5.62 -12.00
C MET A 162 -3.80 -6.42 -11.38
N GLU A 163 -4.86 -5.72 -11.01
CA GLU A 163 -6.10 -6.33 -10.54
C GLU A 163 -6.82 -7.03 -11.70
N ILE A 164 -6.74 -8.36 -11.73
CA ILE A 164 -7.45 -9.19 -12.71
C ILE A 164 -8.85 -9.54 -12.18
N VAL A 165 -8.97 -9.68 -10.86
CA VAL A 165 -10.23 -9.82 -10.15
C VAL A 165 -10.20 -8.86 -8.97
N GLY A 166 -11.30 -8.12 -8.75
CA GLY A 166 -11.40 -7.09 -7.72
C GLY A 166 -10.98 -7.59 -6.33
N VAL A 167 -9.92 -7.03 -5.77
CA VAL A 167 -9.37 -7.35 -4.46
C VAL A 167 -9.98 -6.42 -3.41
N PRO A 168 -10.58 -6.95 -2.33
CA PRO A 168 -11.14 -6.11 -1.28
C PRO A 168 -10.11 -5.13 -0.71
N LYS A 169 -10.51 -3.85 -0.59
CA LYS A 169 -9.68 -2.73 -0.08
C LYS A 169 -8.57 -2.25 -1.03
N VAL A 170 -8.54 -2.74 -2.27
CA VAL A 170 -7.75 -2.12 -3.32
C VAL A 170 -8.66 -1.12 -4.02
N ASP A 171 -8.30 0.16 -3.91
CA ASP A 171 -8.97 1.26 -4.58
C ASP A 171 -8.03 2.47 -4.68
N LEU A 172 -8.40 3.44 -5.51
CA LEU A 172 -7.63 4.66 -5.74
C LEU A 172 -7.45 5.54 -4.49
N GLY A 173 -8.28 5.35 -3.47
CA GLY A 173 -8.22 6.04 -2.18
C GLY A 173 -7.41 5.30 -1.12
N MET A 174 -6.82 4.15 -1.44
CA MET A 174 -6.02 3.39 -0.49
C MET A 174 -4.77 4.16 -0.02
N SER A 175 -4.34 3.90 1.21
CA SER A 175 -3.13 4.54 1.76
C SER A 175 -1.86 4.02 1.07
N ILE A 176 -0.93 4.92 0.79
CA ILE A 176 0.40 4.54 0.29
C ILE A 176 1.24 4.04 1.47
N GLY A 177 2.06 3.02 1.21
CA GLY A 177 2.72 2.23 2.24
C GLY A 177 1.87 1.10 2.81
N THR A 178 0.62 0.93 2.36
CA THR A 178 -0.23 -0.21 2.72
C THR A 178 0.51 -1.52 2.50
N LYS A 179 0.48 -2.41 3.49
CA LYS A 179 1.08 -3.74 3.40
C LYS A 179 0.11 -4.72 2.76
N ILE A 180 0.63 -5.46 1.80
CA ILE A 180 -0.08 -6.53 1.09
C ILE A 180 0.74 -7.81 1.20
N LEU A 181 0.07 -8.89 1.57
CA LEU A 181 0.65 -10.23 1.56
C LEU A 181 0.22 -10.94 0.28
N LEU A 182 1.20 -11.23 -0.58
CA LEU A 182 1.03 -12.01 -1.79
C LEU A 182 1.23 -13.49 -1.45
N LYS A 183 0.27 -14.36 -1.76
CA LYS A 183 0.26 -15.78 -1.41
C LYS A 183 0.14 -16.65 -2.65
N GLY A 184 1.24 -17.25 -3.09
CA GLY A 184 1.17 -18.19 -4.22
C GLY A 184 0.79 -17.52 -5.55
N VAL A 185 1.11 -16.24 -5.73
CA VAL A 185 0.64 -15.41 -6.85
C VAL A 185 1.21 -15.85 -8.20
N THR A 186 0.45 -15.61 -9.26
CA THR A 186 0.93 -15.72 -10.63
C THR A 186 1.50 -14.39 -11.08
N VAL A 187 2.65 -14.43 -11.74
CA VAL A 187 3.25 -13.30 -12.45
C VAL A 187 3.25 -13.61 -13.92
N ALA A 188 2.69 -12.71 -14.74
CA ALA A 188 2.67 -12.85 -16.19
C ALA A 188 3.28 -11.60 -16.83
N ARG A 189 4.23 -11.81 -17.76
CA ARG A 189 4.94 -10.74 -18.48
C ARG A 189 5.47 -9.63 -17.54
N GLY A 190 6.04 -10.03 -16.41
CA GLY A 190 6.58 -9.10 -15.43
C GLY A 190 5.58 -8.42 -14.50
N MET A 191 4.29 -8.77 -14.55
CA MET A 191 3.24 -8.20 -13.69
C MET A 191 2.62 -9.23 -12.77
N VAL A 192 2.44 -8.89 -11.49
CA VAL A 192 1.70 -9.71 -10.53
C VAL A 192 0.22 -9.65 -10.84
N LEU A 193 -0.41 -10.81 -11.03
CA LEU A 193 -1.85 -10.92 -11.24
C LEU A 193 -2.52 -10.93 -9.87
N LEU A 194 -3.20 -9.83 -9.53
CA LEU A 194 -3.85 -9.67 -8.24
C LEU A 194 -5.29 -10.19 -8.32
N GLU A 195 -5.64 -11.04 -7.36
CA GLU A 195 -6.96 -11.60 -7.17
C GLU A 195 -7.22 -11.91 -5.68
N PRO A 196 -8.48 -11.97 -5.22
CA PRO A 196 -8.80 -12.18 -3.80
C PRO A 196 -8.22 -13.45 -3.19
N ALA A 197 -8.01 -14.49 -4.00
CA ALA A 197 -7.50 -15.78 -3.54
C ALA A 197 -6.03 -15.72 -3.11
N THR A 198 -5.24 -14.82 -3.72
CA THR A 198 -3.79 -14.75 -3.55
C THR A 198 -3.30 -13.43 -2.96
N THR A 199 -4.19 -12.46 -2.73
CA THR A 199 -3.82 -11.11 -2.29
C THR A 199 -4.56 -10.73 -1.01
N VAL A 200 -3.83 -10.51 0.08
CA VAL A 200 -4.39 -10.11 1.37
C VAL A 200 -3.89 -8.72 1.76
N VAL A 201 -4.80 -7.75 1.82
CA VAL A 201 -4.50 -6.38 2.27
C VAL A 201 -4.46 -6.34 3.81
N LEU A 202 -3.28 -6.10 4.38
CA LEU A 202 -3.07 -5.99 5.82
C LEU A 202 -3.29 -4.56 6.35
N GLY A 203 -3.29 -3.56 5.46
CA GLY A 203 -3.48 -2.16 5.80
C GLY A 203 -2.16 -1.45 6.15
N GLY A 204 -2.27 -0.35 6.92
CA GLY A 204 -1.14 0.51 7.23
C GLY A 204 -1.00 1.68 6.25
N LYS A 205 -0.15 2.63 6.62
CA LYS A 205 0.13 3.86 5.87
C LYS A 205 1.53 4.31 6.25
N ILE A 206 2.29 4.81 5.27
CA ILE A 206 3.55 5.51 5.51
C ILE A 206 3.31 6.96 5.13
N ASP A 207 3.16 7.83 6.12
CA ASP A 207 2.69 9.21 5.92
C ASP A 207 3.56 9.97 4.92
N ALA A 208 4.89 9.89 5.04
CA ALA A 208 5.82 10.54 4.12
C ALA A 208 5.62 10.09 2.65
N LEU A 209 5.45 8.79 2.40
CA LEU A 209 5.23 8.28 1.05
C LEU A 209 3.85 8.68 0.51
N HIS A 210 2.83 8.68 1.38
CA HIS A 210 1.47 9.05 1.00
C HIS A 210 1.34 10.53 0.66
N GLU A 211 1.97 11.41 1.44
CA GLU A 211 2.01 12.85 1.17
C GLU A 211 2.73 13.15 -0.15
N VAL A 212 3.89 12.53 -0.39
CA VAL A 212 4.63 12.65 -1.65
C VAL A 212 3.78 12.18 -2.82
N TRP A 213 3.14 11.01 -2.71
CA TRP A 213 2.30 10.49 -3.77
C TRP A 213 1.12 11.42 -4.09
N ILE A 214 0.40 11.92 -3.07
CA ILE A 214 -0.72 12.87 -3.30
C ILE A 214 -0.21 14.12 -4.03
N LYS A 215 0.88 14.70 -3.54
CA LYS A 215 1.46 15.93 -4.09
C LYS A 215 1.92 15.77 -5.53
N ASP A 216 2.59 14.66 -5.83
CA ASP A 216 3.24 14.47 -7.13
C ASP A 216 2.33 13.80 -8.16
N ARG A 217 1.18 13.26 -7.74
CA ARG A 217 0.28 12.48 -8.61
C ARG A 217 -0.12 13.22 -9.89
N LYS A 218 -0.54 14.48 -9.78
CA LYS A 218 -0.94 15.29 -10.94
C LYS A 218 0.21 15.46 -11.93
N LYS A 219 1.42 15.72 -11.43
CA LYS A 219 2.64 15.85 -12.23
C LYS A 219 2.95 14.53 -12.96
N ILE A 220 2.95 13.42 -12.22
CA ILE A 220 3.21 12.08 -12.77
C ILE A 220 2.20 11.74 -13.89
N LEU A 221 0.91 12.07 -13.69
CA LEU A 221 -0.11 11.84 -14.71
C LEU A 221 0.14 12.66 -15.99
N LYS A 222 0.58 13.91 -15.87
CA LYS A 222 0.93 14.77 -17.01
C LYS A 222 2.13 14.23 -17.77
N GLU A 223 3.22 13.90 -17.06
CA GLU A 223 4.43 13.32 -17.64
C GLU A 223 4.14 12.00 -18.37
N ALA A 224 3.26 11.16 -17.80
CA ALA A 224 2.87 9.90 -18.43
C ALA A 224 2.07 10.09 -19.73
N ILE A 225 1.30 11.18 -19.87
CA ILE A 225 0.62 11.52 -21.13
C ILE A 225 1.64 11.98 -22.17
N GLU A 226 2.57 12.85 -21.78
CA GLU A 226 3.62 13.38 -22.65
C GLU A 226 4.54 12.27 -23.19
N SER A 227 4.85 11.26 -22.37
CA SER A 227 5.71 10.13 -22.77
C SER A 227 5.13 9.20 -23.86
N ILE A 228 3.83 9.34 -24.18
CA ILE A 228 3.14 8.52 -25.18
C ILE A 228 3.08 9.23 -26.56
N GLN A 229 3.38 10.54 -26.60
CA GLN A 229 3.42 11.34 -27.82
C GLN A 229 4.81 11.31 -28.47
#